data_AF-A0A2T9ZCR2-F1
#
_entry.id   AF-A0A2T9ZCR2-F1
#
_cell.length_a   1.000
_cell.length_b   1.000
_cell.length_c   1.000
_cell.angle_alpha   90.00
_cell.angle_beta   90.00
_cell.angle_gamma   90.00
#
_symmetry.space_group_name_H-M   'P 1'
#
loop_
_entity.id
_entity.type
_entity.pdbx_description
1 polymer ?
#
loop_
_entity_poly.entity_id
_entity_poly.type
_entity_poly.pdbx_seq_one_letter_code
_entity_poly.pdbx_strand_id
1 'polypeptide(L)'
;MPSHKIQSWLFGEFILQNSLKNPPLIPPSIYPSKVFSNNQFHFAANDSYSSIPKSVPAKNTSDTKTTITKNNPSKIVALDFIEQLYLNSQKSLKFLPSKPLESALDAIKNLETSMRKWDKLKSIISILKAKEKALNQKQKIQQMQEKEFEKKLNSKHKLINPPSLRKVTPVNIFIKESYKLANLPEKSTLNQRINVLIDARKKWNQLSSEVKAEYYKKADQENLELIQKAKEWWANPDWELLKLENKRIERINASRKSVGKKPLSIIKNPFIKKRQNNTYAVFTKHMYSKNLVSGEIHLSSKTLSQLWKNLPESEKLKYKTSEPNSHPNTPE
;
A
#
# COMPACT_ATOMS: atom_id res chain seq x y z
N MET A 1 1.96 -35.87 -46.16
CA MET A 1 2.54 -36.66 -45.06
C MET A 1 3.59 -35.79 -44.37
N PRO A 2 3.61 -35.58 -43.04
CA PRO A 2 2.56 -35.60 -41.99
C PRO A 2 2.13 -34.14 -41.63
N SER A 3 0.91 -33.78 -41.20
CA SER A 3 0.07 -34.28 -40.09
C SER A 3 0.68 -34.05 -38.70
N HIS A 4 0.50 -32.86 -38.11
CA HIS A 4 0.30 -32.75 -36.66
C HIS A 4 -0.66 -31.63 -36.26
N LYS A 5 -1.60 -32.03 -35.39
CA LYS A 5 -2.81 -31.36 -34.92
C LYS A 5 -2.50 -30.19 -33.98
N ILE A 6 -3.17 -29.06 -34.20
CA ILE A 6 -3.38 -28.00 -33.19
C ILE A 6 -4.79 -28.19 -32.65
N GLN A 7 -4.91 -28.75 -31.45
CA GLN A 7 -6.11 -28.68 -30.61
C GLN A 7 -5.71 -28.69 -29.14
N SER A 8 -5.80 -27.54 -28.46
CA SER A 8 -6.08 -27.43 -27.01
C SER A 8 -6.05 -25.97 -26.53
N TRP A 9 -7.03 -25.17 -26.91
CA TRP A 9 -7.28 -23.86 -26.28
C TRP A 9 -8.78 -23.62 -26.12
N LEU A 10 -9.49 -24.48 -25.36
CA LEU A 10 -10.91 -24.27 -25.01
C LEU A 10 -11.27 -24.89 -23.65
N PHE A 11 -10.55 -24.56 -22.58
CA PHE A 11 -10.98 -24.97 -21.22
C PHE A 11 -10.64 -23.94 -20.11
N GLY A 12 -10.59 -22.65 -20.45
CA GLY A 12 -10.15 -21.58 -19.54
C GLY A 12 -11.18 -20.54 -19.11
N GLU A 13 -12.41 -20.54 -19.64
CA GLU A 13 -13.35 -19.42 -19.42
C GLU A 13 -14.59 -19.73 -18.56
N PHE A 14 -14.75 -20.93 -18.02
CA PHE A 14 -16.00 -21.30 -17.33
C PHE A 14 -16.04 -21.02 -15.81
N ILE A 15 -15.03 -20.39 -15.19
CA ILE A 15 -14.99 -20.21 -13.72
C ILE A 15 -15.23 -18.76 -13.24
N LEU A 16 -15.36 -17.77 -14.13
CA LEU A 16 -15.47 -16.36 -13.70
C LEU A 16 -16.88 -15.76 -13.57
N GLN A 17 -17.96 -16.48 -13.89
CA GLN A 17 -19.32 -15.88 -13.88
C GLN A 17 -20.18 -16.11 -12.62
N ASN A 18 -19.75 -16.90 -11.63
CA ASN A 18 -20.60 -17.23 -10.47
C ASN A 18 -20.24 -16.54 -9.13
N SER A 19 -19.35 -15.55 -9.11
CA SER A 19 -18.89 -14.91 -7.85
C SER A 19 -19.55 -13.56 -7.49
N LEU A 20 -20.61 -13.14 -8.18
CA LEU A 20 -21.23 -11.81 -7.99
C LEU A 20 -22.66 -11.80 -7.42
N LYS A 21 -23.05 -12.82 -6.64
CA LYS A 21 -24.31 -12.77 -5.90
C LYS A 21 -24.04 -12.98 -4.40
N ASN A 22 -24.18 -11.88 -3.65
CA ASN A 22 -24.19 -11.76 -2.19
C ASN A 22 -22.85 -11.31 -1.54
N PRO A 23 -22.65 -10.00 -1.29
CA PRO A 23 -21.63 -9.56 -0.36
C PRO A 23 -22.01 -9.97 1.08
N PRO A 24 -21.06 -10.40 1.92
CA PRO A 24 -21.34 -10.70 3.32
C PRO A 24 -21.69 -9.42 4.10
N LEU A 25 -22.79 -9.48 4.85
CA LEU A 25 -23.17 -8.48 5.84
C LEU A 25 -22.08 -8.39 6.92
N ILE A 26 -21.36 -7.28 6.95
CA ILE A 26 -20.39 -6.94 8.00
C ILE A 26 -21.18 -6.38 9.20
N PRO A 27 -21.11 -6.97 10.40
CA PRO A 27 -21.73 -6.37 11.58
C PRO A 27 -20.98 -5.08 12.01
N PRO A 28 -21.68 -4.09 12.58
CA PRO A 28 -21.08 -2.83 13.00
C PRO A 28 -20.03 -3.05 14.10
N SER A 29 -18.83 -2.52 13.83
CA SER A 29 -17.71 -2.46 14.76
C SER A 29 -18.06 -1.53 15.93
N ILE A 30 -18.19 -2.12 17.12
CA ILE A 30 -18.20 -1.40 18.40
C ILE A 30 -16.75 -1.04 18.71
N TYR A 31 -16.37 0.22 18.51
CA TYR A 31 -15.12 0.76 19.06
C TYR A 31 -15.36 1.24 20.48
N PRO A 32 -14.59 0.80 21.48
CA PRO A 32 -14.59 1.43 22.80
C PRO A 32 -13.88 2.79 22.72
N SER A 33 -14.61 3.83 23.11
CA SER A 33 -14.12 5.18 23.37
C SER A 33 -13.02 5.17 24.43
N LYS A 34 -11.76 5.40 24.02
CA LYS A 34 -10.68 5.70 24.95
C LYS A 34 -10.77 7.15 25.40
N VAL A 35 -11.11 7.31 26.67
CA VAL A 35 -10.98 8.52 27.47
C VAL A 35 -9.51 8.94 27.48
N PHE A 36 -9.21 10.15 27.00
CA PHE A 36 -7.90 10.78 27.17
C PHE A 36 -7.88 11.48 28.53
N SER A 37 -7.13 10.91 29.48
CA SER A 37 -6.76 11.59 30.71
C SER A 37 -5.63 12.60 30.42
N ASN A 38 -5.84 13.83 30.88
CA ASN A 38 -4.86 14.92 30.89
C ASN A 38 -3.62 14.52 31.68
N ASN A 39 -2.44 14.51 31.05
CA ASN A 39 -1.17 14.60 31.75
C ASN A 39 -0.51 15.93 31.45
N GLN A 40 -0.51 16.81 32.46
CA GLN A 40 0.38 17.94 32.62
C GLN A 40 1.83 17.45 32.58
N PHE A 41 2.63 17.98 31.67
CA PHE A 41 4.09 17.88 31.75
C PHE A 41 4.66 19.25 32.12
N HIS A 42 5.18 19.35 33.33
CA HIS A 42 6.07 20.42 33.76
C HIS A 42 7.45 20.20 33.10
N PHE A 43 7.93 21.21 32.37
CA PHE A 43 9.33 21.30 31.96
C PHE A 43 10.12 21.91 33.11
N ALA A 44 10.95 21.10 33.77
CA ALA A 44 12.07 21.58 34.56
C ALA A 44 13.32 21.51 33.68
N ALA A 45 13.97 22.65 33.51
CA ALA A 45 15.32 22.74 32.98
C ALA A 45 16.28 22.06 33.97
N ASN A 46 17.25 21.31 33.44
CA ASN A 46 18.53 21.10 34.12
C ASN A 46 19.59 20.79 33.06
N ASP A 47 20.56 21.71 33.01
CA ASP A 47 21.89 21.50 32.49
C ASP A 47 22.55 20.32 33.20
N SER A 48 23.26 19.48 32.44
CA SER A 48 24.48 18.78 32.87
C SER A 48 25.01 17.92 31.72
N TYR A 49 26.16 18.33 31.19
CA TYR A 49 27.03 17.50 30.37
C TYR A 49 27.36 16.20 31.13
N SER A 50 26.97 15.06 30.57
CA SER A 50 27.39 13.73 31.04
C SER A 50 27.71 12.85 29.84
N SER A 51 29.01 12.62 29.70
CA SER A 51 29.69 11.43 29.18
C SER A 51 28.81 10.38 28.51
N ILE A 52 28.91 10.26 27.19
CA ILE A 52 28.32 9.19 26.38
C ILE A 52 28.92 7.84 26.82
N PRO A 53 28.14 6.91 27.39
CA PRO A 53 28.61 5.55 27.60
C PRO A 53 28.63 4.79 26.27
N LYS A 54 29.76 4.14 25.99
CA LYS A 54 29.92 3.20 24.87
C LYS A 54 28.84 2.13 24.96
N SER A 55 28.01 2.05 23.93
CA SER A 55 26.93 1.09 23.78
C SER A 55 27.46 -0.34 23.84
N VAL A 56 27.04 -1.06 24.88
CA VAL A 56 27.18 -2.51 25.01
C VAL A 56 26.43 -3.18 23.86
N PRO A 57 27.00 -4.20 23.18
CA PRO A 57 26.26 -4.98 22.19
C PRO A 57 25.12 -5.72 22.88
N ALA A 58 23.89 -5.38 22.51
CA ALA A 58 22.70 -6.10 22.93
C ALA A 58 22.85 -7.57 22.55
N LYS A 59 22.96 -8.44 23.57
CA LYS A 59 22.87 -9.89 23.42
C LYS A 59 21.53 -10.19 22.76
N ASN A 60 21.62 -10.79 21.57
CA ASN A 60 20.50 -11.39 20.87
C ASN A 60 19.78 -12.35 21.82
N THR A 61 18.61 -11.94 22.30
CA THR A 61 17.63 -12.86 22.87
C THR A 61 17.17 -13.74 21.73
N SER A 62 17.62 -14.99 21.75
CA SER A 62 17.15 -16.06 20.90
C SER A 62 15.64 -16.16 21.00
N ASP A 63 14.96 -15.75 19.93
CA ASP A 63 13.57 -16.10 19.67
C ASP A 63 13.46 -17.62 19.67
N THR A 64 13.09 -18.17 20.82
CA THR A 64 12.56 -19.53 20.93
C THR A 64 11.23 -19.52 20.21
N LYS A 65 11.28 -19.73 18.89
CA LYS A 65 10.12 -20.18 18.11
C LYS A 65 9.70 -21.52 18.68
N THR A 66 8.80 -21.48 19.65
CA THR A 66 7.97 -22.62 20.02
C THR A 66 7.10 -22.94 18.81
N THR A 67 7.64 -23.73 17.88
CA THR A 67 6.82 -24.50 16.94
C THR A 67 5.96 -25.43 17.79
N ILE A 68 4.78 -24.95 18.19
CA ILE A 68 3.70 -25.81 18.63
C ILE A 68 3.28 -26.58 17.38
N THR A 69 3.99 -27.68 17.12
CA THR A 69 3.52 -28.75 16.26
C THR A 69 2.25 -29.26 16.92
N LYS A 70 1.11 -28.73 16.49
CA LYS A 70 -0.22 -29.30 16.76
C LYS A 70 -0.33 -30.64 16.00
N ASN A 71 0.56 -31.57 16.32
CA ASN A 71 0.31 -32.98 16.06
C ASN A 71 -0.83 -33.32 17.00
N ASN A 72 -2.03 -33.39 16.46
CA ASN A 72 -3.22 -33.75 17.20
C ASN A 72 -3.14 -35.27 17.39
N PRO A 73 -2.68 -35.77 18.56
CA PRO A 73 -2.40 -37.20 18.75
C PRO A 73 -3.68 -38.05 18.63
N SER A 74 -4.85 -37.42 18.79
CA SER A 74 -6.17 -38.04 18.73
C SER A 74 -6.50 -38.69 17.38
N LYS A 75 -5.94 -38.22 16.26
CA LYS A 75 -6.25 -38.78 14.93
C LYS A 75 -5.42 -40.01 14.55
N ILE A 76 -4.17 -40.10 15.01
CA ILE A 76 -3.31 -41.27 14.76
C ILE A 76 -3.77 -42.42 15.65
N VAL A 77 -4.12 -42.13 16.92
CA VAL A 77 -4.68 -43.11 17.85
C VAL A 77 -5.99 -43.73 17.34
N ALA A 78 -6.83 -42.95 16.64
CA ALA A 78 -8.08 -43.47 16.08
C ALA A 78 -7.88 -44.41 14.88
N LEU A 79 -6.83 -44.20 14.07
CA LEU A 79 -6.54 -45.08 12.92
C LEU A 79 -5.91 -46.41 13.38
N ASP A 80 -4.98 -46.37 14.32
CA ASP A 80 -4.37 -47.58 14.91
C ASP A 80 -5.43 -48.45 15.63
N PHE A 81 -6.38 -47.82 16.33
CA PHE A 81 -7.46 -48.53 16.99
C PHE A 81 -8.39 -49.25 15.98
N ILE A 82 -8.69 -48.62 14.84
CA ILE A 82 -9.50 -49.24 13.79
C ILE A 82 -8.76 -50.41 13.13
N GLU A 83 -7.44 -50.31 12.93
CA GLU A 83 -6.62 -51.39 12.36
C GLU A 83 -6.53 -52.60 13.30
N GLN A 84 -6.42 -52.37 14.61
CA GLN A 84 -6.50 -53.44 15.61
C GLN A 84 -7.87 -54.14 15.62
N LEU A 85 -8.98 -53.41 15.50
CA LEU A 85 -10.31 -54.01 15.40
C LEU A 85 -10.45 -54.90 14.15
N TYR A 86 -9.89 -54.47 13.02
CA TYR A 86 -9.90 -55.26 11.79
C TYR A 86 -9.10 -56.57 11.93
N LEU A 87 -7.88 -56.50 12.49
CA LEU A 87 -7.04 -57.68 12.75
C LEU A 87 -7.70 -58.67 13.72
N ASN A 88 -8.39 -58.16 14.74
CA ASN A 88 -9.12 -59.01 15.69
C ASN A 88 -10.33 -59.70 15.04
N SER A 89 -11.04 -59.03 14.13
CA SER A 89 -12.15 -59.64 13.37
C SER A 89 -11.67 -60.80 12.45
N GLN A 90 -10.50 -60.67 11.84
CA GLN A 90 -9.88 -61.71 11.01
C GLN A 90 -9.49 -62.95 11.82
N LYS A 91 -9.02 -62.77 13.07
CA LYS A 91 -8.66 -63.88 13.96
C LYS A 91 -9.89 -64.66 14.44
N SER A 92 -11.02 -63.98 14.70
CA SER A 92 -12.27 -64.65 15.09
C SER A 92 -12.90 -65.51 13.98
N LEU A 93 -12.51 -65.33 12.72
CA LEU A 93 -13.05 -66.10 11.59
C LEU A 93 -12.52 -67.53 11.51
N LYS A 94 -11.44 -67.88 12.24
CA LYS A 94 -10.78 -69.20 12.16
C LYS A 94 -11.37 -70.27 13.08
N PHE A 95 -12.35 -69.93 13.92
CA PHE A 95 -13.02 -70.86 14.85
C PHE A 95 -14.53 -70.70 14.74
N LEU A 96 -15.14 -71.31 13.73
CA LEU A 96 -16.59 -71.45 13.66
C LEU A 96 -16.95 -72.94 13.72
N PRO A 97 -17.59 -73.42 14.80
CA PRO A 97 -18.19 -74.75 14.81
C PRO A 97 -19.28 -74.82 13.74
N SER A 98 -19.44 -75.98 13.09
CA SER A 98 -20.36 -76.23 11.99
C SER A 98 -21.81 -75.91 12.37
N LYS A 99 -22.25 -74.68 12.12
CA LYS A 99 -23.63 -74.22 12.20
C LYS A 99 -24.36 -74.51 10.88
N PRO A 100 -25.70 -74.57 10.88
CA PRO A 100 -26.51 -74.85 9.68
C PRO A 100 -26.22 -73.84 8.55
N LEU A 101 -26.25 -74.33 7.31
CA LEU A 101 -25.90 -73.64 6.06
C LEU A 101 -26.54 -72.25 5.91
N GLU A 102 -27.76 -72.06 6.42
CA GLU A 102 -28.49 -70.80 6.40
C GLU A 102 -27.83 -69.71 7.26
N SER A 103 -27.28 -70.07 8.43
CA SER A 103 -26.54 -69.15 9.29
C SER A 103 -25.24 -68.68 8.65
N ALA A 104 -24.64 -69.47 7.75
CA ALA A 104 -23.43 -69.09 7.02
C ALA A 104 -23.73 -68.09 5.89
N LEU A 105 -24.86 -68.23 5.19
CA LEU A 105 -25.28 -67.31 4.14
C LEU A 105 -25.58 -65.90 4.67
N ASP A 106 -26.24 -65.81 5.83
CA ASP A 106 -26.48 -64.51 6.49
C ASP A 106 -25.19 -63.86 6.98
N ALA A 107 -24.22 -64.66 7.46
CA ALA A 107 -22.90 -64.16 7.82
C ALA A 107 -22.15 -63.59 6.60
N ILE A 108 -22.24 -64.23 5.43
CA ILE A 108 -21.65 -63.73 4.17
C ILE A 108 -22.30 -62.41 3.73
N LYS A 109 -23.63 -62.32 3.74
CA LYS A 109 -24.35 -61.07 3.41
C LYS A 109 -23.96 -59.93 4.36
N ASN A 110 -23.83 -60.21 5.66
CA ASN A 110 -23.39 -59.24 6.65
C ASN A 110 -21.91 -58.81 6.43
N LEU A 111 -21.05 -59.72 6.01
CA LEU A 111 -19.67 -59.42 5.62
C LEU A 111 -19.64 -58.49 4.40
N GLU A 112 -20.40 -58.79 3.35
CA GLU A 112 -20.48 -57.97 2.13
C GLU A 112 -20.97 -56.55 2.42
N THR A 113 -22.01 -56.40 3.24
CA THR A 113 -22.50 -55.06 3.63
C THR A 113 -21.46 -54.30 4.44
N SER A 114 -20.70 -54.99 5.30
CA SER A 114 -19.60 -54.39 6.07
C SER A 114 -18.45 -53.94 5.17
N MET A 115 -18.08 -54.74 4.16
CA MET A 115 -17.09 -54.38 3.16
C MET A 115 -17.51 -53.16 2.34
N ARG A 116 -18.77 -53.11 1.86
CA ARG A 116 -19.31 -51.94 1.14
C ARG A 116 -19.29 -50.66 1.99
N LYS A 117 -19.59 -50.78 3.30
CA LYS A 117 -19.47 -49.65 4.24
C LYS A 117 -18.02 -49.19 4.36
N TRP A 118 -17.07 -50.12 4.38
CA TRP A 118 -15.65 -49.80 4.47
C TRP A 118 -15.11 -49.08 3.23
N ASP A 119 -15.51 -49.50 2.03
CA ASP A 119 -15.14 -48.80 0.79
C ASP A 119 -15.71 -47.38 0.71
N LYS A 120 -16.95 -47.18 1.18
CA LYS A 120 -17.54 -45.84 1.33
C LYS A 120 -16.73 -44.99 2.31
N LEU A 121 -16.33 -45.55 3.46
CA LEU A 121 -15.49 -44.83 4.44
C LEU A 121 -14.12 -44.45 3.86
N LYS A 122 -13.47 -45.36 3.12
CA LYS A 122 -12.21 -45.05 2.42
C LYS A 122 -12.37 -43.90 1.42
N SER A 123 -13.45 -43.91 0.65
CA SER A 123 -13.78 -42.83 -0.29
C SER A 123 -13.99 -41.49 0.44
N ILE A 124 -14.72 -41.48 1.56
CA ILE A 124 -14.91 -40.28 2.38
C ILE A 124 -13.56 -39.79 2.93
N ILE A 125 -12.72 -40.68 3.45
CA ILE A 125 -11.39 -40.34 3.97
C ILE A 125 -10.50 -39.76 2.87
N SER A 126 -10.53 -40.32 1.65
CA SER A 126 -9.72 -39.80 0.53
C SER A 126 -10.20 -38.41 0.10
N ILE A 127 -11.51 -38.18 0.04
CA ILE A 127 -12.09 -36.85 -0.23
C ILE A 127 -11.68 -35.84 0.84
N LEU A 128 -11.75 -36.22 2.13
CA LEU A 128 -11.33 -35.34 3.23
C LEU A 128 -9.84 -34.99 3.16
N LYS A 129 -8.98 -35.97 2.88
CA LYS A 129 -7.55 -35.75 2.67
C LYS A 129 -7.28 -34.83 1.47
N ALA A 130 -8.04 -34.96 0.38
CA ALA A 130 -7.92 -34.09 -0.78
C ALA A 130 -8.35 -32.64 -0.45
N LYS A 131 -9.47 -32.46 0.27
CA LYS A 131 -9.94 -31.15 0.74
C LYS A 131 -8.93 -30.47 1.67
N GLU A 132 -8.35 -31.21 2.61
CA GLU A 132 -7.31 -30.71 3.51
C GLU A 132 -6.06 -30.26 2.74
N LYS A 133 -5.58 -31.06 1.78
CA LYS A 133 -4.46 -30.68 0.90
C LYS A 133 -4.77 -29.40 0.11
N ALA A 134 -5.95 -29.28 -0.48
CA ALA A 134 -6.36 -28.09 -1.23
C ALA A 134 -6.42 -26.84 -0.34
N LEU A 135 -6.93 -26.96 0.89
CA LEU A 135 -6.95 -25.87 1.87
C LEU A 135 -5.54 -25.43 2.26
N ASN A 136 -4.65 -26.38 2.55
CA ASN A 136 -3.25 -26.10 2.87
C ASN A 136 -2.51 -25.44 1.70
N GLN A 137 -2.79 -25.86 0.46
CA GLN A 137 -2.24 -25.21 -0.74
C GLN A 137 -2.74 -23.77 -0.88
N LYS A 138 -4.05 -23.53 -0.68
CA LYS A 138 -4.64 -22.19 -0.72
C LYS A 138 -4.01 -21.26 0.32
N GLN A 139 -3.81 -21.75 1.55
CA GLN A 139 -3.13 -20.99 2.61
C GLN A 139 -1.67 -20.67 2.24
N LYS A 140 -0.92 -21.62 1.67
CA LYS A 140 0.44 -21.37 1.20
C LYS A 140 0.50 -20.29 0.13
N ILE A 141 -0.43 -20.33 -0.83
CA ILE A 141 -0.53 -19.31 -1.89
C ILE A 141 -0.82 -17.93 -1.28
N GLN A 142 -1.77 -17.84 -0.36
CA GLN A 142 -2.07 -16.59 0.34
C GLN A 142 -0.85 -16.04 1.10
N GLN A 143 -0.14 -16.90 1.85
CA GLN A 143 1.08 -16.49 2.55
C GLN A 143 2.19 -16.01 1.60
N MET A 144 2.33 -16.64 0.43
CA MET A 144 3.29 -16.18 -0.59
C MET A 144 2.89 -14.81 -1.14
N GLN A 145 1.61 -14.63 -1.48
CA GLN A 145 1.08 -13.34 -1.95
C GLN A 145 1.26 -12.23 -0.91
N GLU A 146 0.97 -12.50 0.36
CA GLU A 146 1.19 -11.56 1.47
C GLU A 146 2.66 -11.20 1.63
N LYS A 147 3.57 -12.19 1.54
CA LYS A 147 5.01 -11.93 1.59
C LYS A 147 5.49 -11.06 0.43
N GLU A 148 4.99 -11.31 -0.77
CA GLU A 148 5.30 -10.47 -1.93
C GLU A 148 4.76 -9.05 -1.78
N PHE A 149 3.54 -8.92 -1.28
CA PHE A 149 2.93 -7.63 -0.98
C PHE A 149 3.73 -6.85 0.07
N GLU A 150 4.15 -7.51 1.15
CA GLU A 150 5.02 -6.93 2.18
C GLU A 150 6.39 -6.53 1.63
N LYS A 151 6.98 -7.34 0.74
CA LYS A 151 8.23 -6.96 0.04
C LYS A 151 8.04 -5.69 -0.79
N LYS A 152 6.92 -5.56 -1.52
CA LYS A 152 6.60 -4.35 -2.30
C LYS A 152 6.45 -3.12 -1.40
N LEU A 153 5.78 -3.26 -0.25
CA LEU A 153 5.58 -2.17 0.71
C LEU A 153 6.84 -1.78 1.49
N ASN A 154 7.82 -2.67 1.61
CA ASN A 154 9.10 -2.39 2.26
C ASN A 154 10.22 -2.12 1.24
N SER A 155 9.89 -2.04 -0.04
CA SER A 155 10.84 -1.71 -1.10
C SER A 155 11.36 -0.28 -0.94
N LYS A 156 12.67 -0.11 -1.15
CA LYS A 156 13.32 1.21 -1.22
C LYS A 156 12.93 1.96 -2.50
N HIS A 157 12.64 1.23 -3.58
CA HIS A 157 12.31 1.80 -4.88
C HIS A 157 10.83 2.20 -4.96
N LYS A 158 10.55 3.26 -5.71
CA LYS A 158 9.18 3.69 -6.00
C LYS A 158 8.51 2.67 -6.92
N LEU A 159 7.24 2.37 -6.68
CA LEU A 159 6.46 1.47 -7.52
C LEU A 159 5.93 2.16 -8.76
N ILE A 160 5.64 3.46 -8.66
CA ILE A 160 5.20 4.32 -9.77
C ILE A 160 6.03 5.59 -9.82
N ASN A 161 6.26 6.08 -11.04
CA ASN A 161 6.91 7.35 -11.30
C ASN A 161 5.93 8.24 -12.07
N PRO A 162 5.08 9.01 -11.37
CA PRO A 162 4.19 9.96 -12.06
C PRO A 162 5.03 11.01 -12.82
N PRO A 163 4.53 11.51 -13.96
CA PRO A 163 5.19 12.58 -14.69
C PRO A 163 5.38 13.81 -13.81
N SER A 164 6.57 14.41 -13.88
CA SER A 164 6.91 15.60 -13.11
C SER A 164 6.13 16.81 -13.63
N LEU A 165 5.47 17.53 -12.73
CA LEU A 165 4.83 18.83 -13.00
C LEU A 165 5.75 20.03 -12.75
N ARG A 166 7.01 19.77 -12.38
CA ARG A 166 7.96 20.84 -12.15
C ARG A 166 8.20 21.57 -13.47
N LYS A 167 7.87 22.86 -13.50
CA LYS A 167 8.11 23.71 -14.66
C LYS A 167 9.59 23.69 -15.05
N VAL A 168 9.84 23.45 -16.32
CA VAL A 168 11.14 23.64 -16.96
C VAL A 168 11.34 25.14 -17.13
N THR A 169 12.47 25.63 -16.62
CA THR A 169 12.85 27.03 -16.76
C THR A 169 13.67 27.22 -18.04
N PRO A 170 13.65 28.41 -18.67
CA PRO A 170 14.45 28.71 -19.86
C PRO A 170 15.95 28.44 -19.65
N VAL A 171 16.45 28.78 -18.45
CA VAL A 171 17.84 28.52 -18.06
C VAL A 171 18.17 27.03 -18.06
N ASN A 172 17.25 26.17 -17.60
CA ASN A 172 17.48 24.73 -17.57
C ASN A 172 17.57 24.16 -19.00
N ILE A 173 16.78 24.68 -19.94
CA ILE A 173 16.88 24.29 -21.36
C ILE A 173 18.24 24.71 -21.92
N PHE A 174 18.65 25.96 -21.69
CA PHE A 174 19.95 26.46 -22.13
C PHE A 174 21.11 25.63 -21.55
N ILE A 175 21.06 25.31 -20.25
CA ILE A 175 22.08 24.48 -19.60
C ILE A 175 22.10 23.08 -20.22
N LYS A 176 20.94 22.46 -20.46
CA LYS A 176 20.82 21.15 -21.09
C LYS A 176 21.41 21.14 -22.50
N GLU A 177 21.14 22.18 -23.29
CA GLU A 177 21.75 22.36 -24.62
C GLU A 177 23.27 22.57 -24.51
N SER A 178 23.73 23.38 -23.55
CA SER A 178 25.16 23.61 -23.29
C SER A 178 25.91 22.33 -22.93
N TYR A 179 25.30 21.45 -22.12
CA TYR A 179 25.88 20.13 -21.80
C TYR A 179 26.01 19.24 -23.03
N LYS A 180 25.02 19.26 -23.94
CA LYS A 180 25.10 18.51 -25.20
C LYS A 180 26.22 19.04 -26.07
N LEU A 181 26.35 20.37 -26.20
CA LEU A 181 27.41 21.00 -26.99
C LEU A 181 28.80 20.77 -26.41
N ALA A 182 28.93 20.66 -25.09
CA ALA A 182 30.20 20.36 -24.45
C ALA A 182 30.73 18.95 -24.78
N ASN A 183 29.90 18.05 -25.32
CA ASN A 183 30.26 16.69 -25.73
C ASN A 183 31.13 15.95 -24.69
N LEU A 184 30.79 16.11 -23.41
CA LEU A 184 31.56 15.51 -22.32
C LEU A 184 31.60 13.99 -22.47
N PRO A 185 32.75 13.34 -22.22
CA PRO A 185 32.82 11.89 -22.22
C PRO A 185 31.88 11.31 -21.15
N GLU A 186 31.35 10.11 -21.41
CA GLU A 186 30.42 9.42 -20.49
C GLU A 186 31.02 9.29 -19.08
N LYS A 187 32.34 9.06 -19.00
CA LYS A 187 33.14 8.96 -17.77
C LYS A 187 33.71 10.29 -17.26
N SER A 188 33.12 11.43 -17.66
CA SER A 188 33.52 12.75 -17.16
C SER A 188 33.44 12.85 -15.64
N THR A 189 34.42 13.52 -15.04
CA THR A 189 34.49 13.72 -13.59
C THR A 189 33.42 14.71 -13.12
N LEU A 190 33.05 14.64 -11.83
CA LEU A 190 32.08 15.57 -11.24
C LEU A 190 32.51 17.03 -11.42
N ASN A 191 33.80 17.33 -11.24
CA ASN A 191 34.35 18.67 -11.40
C ASN A 191 34.20 19.20 -12.83
N GLN A 192 34.44 18.36 -13.85
CA GLN A 192 34.23 18.73 -15.25
C GLN A 192 32.76 19.11 -15.51
N ARG A 193 31.82 18.30 -14.99
CA ARG A 193 30.38 18.57 -15.14
C ARG A 193 29.98 19.86 -14.43
N ILE A 194 30.51 20.12 -13.24
CA ILE A 194 30.27 21.37 -12.48
C ILE A 194 30.81 22.58 -13.25
N ASN A 195 32.01 22.47 -13.85
CA ASN A 195 32.58 23.56 -14.64
C ASN A 195 31.69 23.92 -15.83
N VAL A 196 31.19 22.92 -16.57
CA VAL A 196 30.22 23.16 -17.66
C VAL A 196 28.95 23.85 -17.15
N LEU A 197 28.45 23.50 -15.96
CA LEU A 197 27.30 24.18 -15.35
C LEU A 197 27.59 25.66 -15.07
N ILE A 198 28.75 25.93 -14.45
CA ILE A 198 29.18 27.28 -14.09
C ILE A 198 29.35 28.13 -15.36
N ASP A 199 30.00 27.58 -16.38
CA ASP A 199 30.24 28.27 -17.64
C ASP A 199 28.94 28.51 -18.40
N ALA A 200 28.04 27.53 -18.45
CA ALA A 200 26.70 27.71 -19.02
C ALA A 200 25.93 28.82 -18.27
N ARG A 201 26.02 28.87 -16.94
CA ARG A 201 25.35 29.92 -16.16
C ARG A 201 25.93 31.31 -16.46
N LYS A 202 27.24 31.44 -16.60
CA LYS A 202 27.90 32.70 -17.00
C LYS A 202 27.44 33.13 -18.41
N LYS A 203 27.48 32.20 -19.38
CA LYS A 203 27.01 32.43 -20.75
C LYS A 203 25.56 32.87 -20.80
N TRP A 204 24.67 32.22 -20.04
CA TRP A 204 23.26 32.61 -19.95
C TRP A 204 23.07 34.07 -19.55
N ASN A 205 23.84 34.55 -18.56
CA ASN A 205 23.73 35.94 -18.11
C ASN A 205 24.15 36.93 -19.21
N GLN A 206 25.12 36.55 -20.04
CA GLN A 206 25.65 37.35 -21.16
C GLN A 206 24.79 37.33 -22.42
N LEU A 207 23.82 36.42 -22.55
CA LEU A 207 22.93 36.37 -23.72
C LEU A 207 22.08 37.65 -23.84
N SER A 208 21.84 38.08 -25.07
CA SER A 208 20.90 39.15 -25.38
C SER A 208 19.46 38.79 -24.97
N SER A 209 18.61 39.80 -24.83
CA SER A 209 17.20 39.63 -24.53
C SER A 209 16.47 38.81 -25.61
N GLU A 210 16.81 39.02 -26.88
CA GLU A 210 16.25 38.31 -28.03
C GLU A 210 16.49 36.80 -27.96
N VAL A 211 17.75 36.39 -27.74
CA VAL A 211 18.10 34.96 -27.62
C VAL A 211 17.44 34.36 -26.39
N LYS A 212 17.41 35.08 -25.26
CA LYS A 212 16.68 34.63 -24.06
C LYS A 212 15.20 34.41 -24.36
N ALA A 213 14.56 35.28 -25.14
CA ALA A 213 13.14 35.17 -25.52
C ALA A 213 12.85 33.87 -26.29
N GLU A 214 13.77 33.39 -27.12
CA GLU A 214 13.63 32.08 -27.78
C GLU A 214 13.61 30.93 -26.77
N TYR A 215 14.48 30.96 -25.75
CA TYR A 215 14.47 29.96 -24.68
C TYR A 215 13.22 30.03 -23.81
N TYR A 216 12.62 31.22 -23.64
CA TYR A 216 11.29 31.35 -23.01
C TYR A 216 10.23 30.61 -23.82
N LYS A 217 10.15 30.84 -25.14
CA LYS A 217 9.21 30.13 -26.02
C LYS A 217 9.40 28.61 -25.97
N LYS A 218 10.66 28.13 -26.02
CA LYS A 218 10.99 26.70 -25.88
C LYS A 218 10.51 26.14 -24.53
N ALA A 219 10.73 26.88 -23.43
CA ALA A 219 10.32 26.47 -22.10
C ALA A 219 8.81 26.38 -21.95
N ASP A 220 8.07 27.34 -22.50
CA ASP A 220 6.62 27.33 -22.47
C ASP A 220 6.06 26.15 -23.27
N GLN A 221 6.62 25.86 -24.44
CA GLN A 221 6.24 24.68 -25.23
C GLN A 221 6.53 23.36 -24.48
N GLU A 222 7.74 23.17 -23.93
CA GLU A 222 8.08 21.96 -23.17
C GLU A 222 7.19 21.82 -21.92
N ASN A 223 6.84 22.93 -21.26
CA ASN A 223 5.92 22.95 -20.13
C ASN A 223 4.48 22.55 -20.52
N LEU A 224 3.99 23.02 -21.67
CA LEU A 224 2.68 22.62 -22.19
C LEU A 224 2.63 21.11 -22.46
N GLU A 225 3.66 20.57 -23.11
CA GLU A 225 3.78 19.13 -23.35
C GLU A 225 3.85 18.32 -22.06
N LEU A 226 4.60 18.80 -21.06
CA LEU A 226 4.69 18.14 -19.75
C LEU A 226 3.34 18.12 -19.03
N ILE A 227 2.60 19.23 -19.06
CA ILE A 227 1.25 19.31 -18.49
C ILE A 227 0.31 18.34 -19.21
N GLN A 228 0.38 18.28 -20.54
CA GLN A 228 -0.46 17.39 -21.35
C GLN A 228 -0.19 15.91 -21.03
N LYS A 229 1.08 15.49 -21.02
CA LYS A 229 1.49 14.13 -20.61
C LYS A 229 1.04 13.81 -19.19
N ALA A 230 1.12 14.78 -18.29
CA ALA A 230 0.64 14.60 -16.93
C ALA A 230 -0.88 14.46 -16.85
N LYS A 231 -1.65 15.22 -17.63
CA LYS A 231 -3.11 15.08 -17.70
C LYS A 231 -3.50 13.70 -18.24
N GLU A 232 -2.86 13.24 -19.30
CA GLU A 232 -3.10 11.92 -19.88
C GLU A 232 -2.82 10.79 -18.88
N TRP A 233 -1.68 10.87 -18.17
CA TRP A 233 -1.36 9.91 -17.13
C TRP A 233 -2.39 9.91 -15.99
N TRP A 234 -2.86 11.09 -15.58
CA TRP A 234 -3.86 11.24 -14.52
C TRP A 234 -5.30 10.95 -14.95
N ALA A 235 -5.56 10.81 -16.25
CA ALA A 235 -6.87 10.39 -16.76
C ALA A 235 -7.14 8.91 -16.49
N ASN A 236 -6.11 8.06 -16.64
CA ASN A 236 -6.21 6.62 -16.47
C ASN A 236 -5.06 6.04 -15.61
N PRO A 237 -4.90 6.46 -14.34
CA PRO A 237 -3.86 5.90 -13.49
C PRO A 237 -4.25 4.51 -13.00
N ASP A 238 -3.27 3.63 -12.80
CA ASP A 238 -3.47 2.40 -12.04
C ASP A 238 -3.72 2.74 -10.56
N TRP A 239 -5.00 2.77 -10.18
CA TRP A 239 -5.44 3.16 -8.84
C TRP A 239 -5.00 2.17 -7.75
N GLU A 240 -4.86 0.88 -8.07
CA GLU A 240 -4.41 -0.11 -7.11
C GLU A 240 -2.93 0.09 -6.80
N LEU A 241 -2.13 0.27 -7.84
CA LEU A 241 -0.70 0.53 -7.70
C LEU A 241 -0.43 1.88 -7.02
N LEU A 242 -1.24 2.90 -7.30
CA LEU A 242 -1.16 4.20 -6.63
C LEU A 242 -1.51 4.12 -5.14
N LYS A 243 -2.54 3.36 -4.77
CA LYS A 243 -2.86 3.08 -3.36
C LYS A 243 -1.70 2.33 -2.68
N LEU A 244 -1.09 1.37 -3.36
CA LEU A 244 0.05 0.60 -2.83
C LEU A 244 1.26 1.51 -2.59
N GLU A 245 1.60 2.38 -3.55
CA GLU A 245 2.69 3.35 -3.40
C GLU A 245 2.42 4.35 -2.28
N ASN A 246 1.20 4.85 -2.13
CA ASN A 246 0.86 5.75 -1.03
C ASN A 246 0.98 5.06 0.35
N LYS A 247 0.55 3.79 0.47
CA LYS A 247 0.79 2.99 1.69
C LYS A 247 2.29 2.80 1.96
N ARG A 248 3.09 2.57 0.92
CA ARG A 248 4.56 2.48 1.02
C ARG A 248 5.15 3.80 1.56
N ILE A 249 4.74 4.94 1.01
CA ILE A 249 5.16 6.28 1.44
C ILE A 249 4.77 6.54 2.91
N GLU A 250 3.58 6.13 3.35
CA GLU A 250 3.13 6.26 4.73
C GLU A 250 4.03 5.48 5.71
N ARG A 251 4.41 4.24 5.39
CA ARG A 251 5.36 3.45 6.19
C ARG A 251 6.72 4.13 6.28
N ILE A 252 7.24 4.61 5.15
CA ILE A 252 8.49 5.36 5.12
C ILE A 252 8.39 6.62 5.97
N ASN A 253 7.26 7.32 5.92
CA ASN A 253 7.01 8.51 6.71
C ASN A 253 6.94 8.22 8.21
N ALA A 254 6.42 7.06 8.62
CA ALA A 254 6.46 6.63 10.01
C ALA A 254 7.92 6.51 10.50
N SER A 255 8.79 5.86 9.73
CA SER A 255 10.23 5.75 10.05
C SER A 255 10.99 7.07 9.94
N ARG A 256 10.61 7.97 9.03
CA ARG A 256 11.21 9.31 8.93
C ARG A 256 10.83 10.17 10.13
N LYS A 257 9.58 10.08 10.57
CA LYS A 257 9.06 10.81 11.74
C LYS A 257 9.79 10.41 13.02
N SER A 258 10.08 9.13 13.23
CA SER A 258 10.83 8.68 14.41
C SER A 258 12.27 9.21 14.44
N VAL A 259 12.86 9.52 13.28
CA VAL A 259 14.21 10.12 13.14
C VAL A 259 14.16 11.66 13.04
N GLY A 260 12.99 12.28 13.19
CA GLY A 260 12.84 13.74 13.08
C GLY A 260 13.01 14.29 11.65
N LYS A 261 12.97 13.45 10.63
CA LYS A 261 13.05 13.87 9.21
C LYS A 261 11.68 14.30 8.69
N LYS A 262 11.64 15.33 7.84
CA LYS A 262 10.41 15.77 7.16
C LYS A 262 9.74 14.62 6.38
N PRO A 263 8.41 14.46 6.46
CA PRO A 263 7.69 13.43 5.71
C PRO A 263 7.76 13.68 4.19
N LEU A 264 7.74 12.61 3.41
CA LEU A 264 7.58 12.62 1.96
C LEU A 264 6.12 12.94 1.61
N SER A 265 5.89 13.63 0.50
CA SER A 265 4.55 13.89 -0.01
C SER A 265 3.91 12.61 -0.55
N ILE A 266 2.64 12.40 -0.18
CA ILE A 266 1.77 11.39 -0.78
C ILE A 266 1.45 11.80 -2.22
N ILE A 267 1.29 10.83 -3.11
CA ILE A 267 0.95 11.06 -4.51
C ILE A 267 -0.55 11.36 -4.61
N LYS A 268 -0.88 12.55 -5.12
CA LYS A 268 -2.26 13.04 -5.30
C LYS A 268 -2.41 13.64 -6.69
N ASN A 269 -3.61 13.52 -7.27
CA ASN A 269 -3.89 14.13 -8.56
C ASN A 269 -3.82 15.67 -8.43
N PRO A 270 -2.90 16.32 -9.14
CA PRO A 270 -2.69 17.78 -9.07
C PRO A 270 -3.83 18.57 -9.75
N PHE A 271 -4.59 17.93 -10.64
CA PHE A 271 -5.63 18.56 -11.45
C PHE A 271 -7.01 18.51 -10.79
N ILE A 272 -7.16 17.76 -9.69
CA ILE A 272 -8.37 17.82 -8.88
C ILE A 272 -8.45 19.22 -8.28
N LYS A 273 -9.53 19.94 -8.63
CA LYS A 273 -9.82 21.25 -8.04
C LYS A 273 -9.84 21.10 -6.53
N LYS A 274 -8.98 21.86 -5.83
CA LYS A 274 -9.01 21.91 -4.37
C LYS A 274 -10.41 22.34 -3.95
N ARG A 275 -10.93 21.73 -2.88
CA ARG A 275 -12.19 22.16 -2.27
C ARG A 275 -12.10 23.66 -2.00
N GLN A 276 -13.15 24.40 -2.36
CA GLN A 276 -13.21 25.82 -2.06
C GLN A 276 -12.96 26.03 -0.56
N ASN A 277 -12.21 27.09 -0.24
CA ASN A 277 -11.94 27.43 1.13
C ASN A 277 -13.27 27.68 1.85
N ASN A 278 -13.38 27.22 3.10
CA ASN A 278 -14.51 27.58 3.95
C ASN A 278 -14.59 29.12 4.02
N THR A 279 -15.80 29.67 4.04
CA THR A 279 -16.10 31.10 4.22
C THR A 279 -15.29 31.70 5.38
N TYR A 280 -15.21 30.97 6.51
CA TYR A 280 -14.40 31.38 7.65
C TYR A 280 -12.90 31.45 7.32
N ALA A 281 -12.37 30.53 6.50
CA ALA A 281 -10.96 30.58 6.08
C ALA A 281 -10.65 31.76 5.16
N VAL A 282 -11.62 32.22 4.36
CA VAL A 282 -11.48 33.44 3.57
C VAL A 282 -11.48 34.67 4.48
N PHE A 283 -12.36 34.71 5.48
CA PHE A 283 -12.37 35.72 6.53
C PHE A 283 -11.05 35.80 7.30
N THR A 284 -10.54 34.66 7.80
CA THR A 284 -9.28 34.66 8.55
C THR A 284 -8.12 35.14 7.68
N LYS A 285 -8.05 34.69 6.42
CA LYS A 285 -7.06 35.19 5.45
C LYS A 285 -7.15 36.72 5.30
N HIS A 286 -8.36 37.25 5.14
CA HIS A 286 -8.59 38.70 5.03
C HIS A 286 -8.15 39.46 6.28
N MET A 287 -8.42 38.93 7.48
CA MET A 287 -8.00 39.56 8.74
C MET A 287 -6.46 39.63 8.87
N TYR A 288 -5.76 38.57 8.49
CA TYR A 288 -4.30 38.57 8.44
C TYR A 288 -3.75 39.50 7.36
N SER A 289 -4.34 39.53 6.16
CA SER A 289 -3.90 40.43 5.08
C SER A 289 -4.04 41.92 5.45
N LYS A 290 -5.00 42.26 6.31
CA LYS A 290 -5.17 43.63 6.85
C LYS A 290 -4.34 43.91 8.11
N ASN A 291 -3.55 42.94 8.58
CA ASN A 291 -2.81 43.02 9.84
C ASN A 291 -3.69 43.35 11.07
N LEU A 292 -4.99 43.01 11.03
CA LEU A 292 -5.91 43.23 12.15
C LEU A 292 -5.71 42.22 13.28
N VAL A 293 -5.06 41.10 12.96
CA VAL A 293 -4.63 40.09 13.92
C VAL A 293 -3.17 39.78 13.63
N SER A 294 -2.34 39.89 14.67
CA SER A 294 -0.91 39.58 14.64
C SER A 294 -0.56 38.66 15.81
N GLY A 295 0.58 37.96 15.72
CA GLY A 295 1.07 37.06 16.75
C GLY A 295 0.85 35.58 16.45
N GLU A 296 0.96 34.75 17.50
CA GLU A 296 0.94 33.30 17.34
C GLU A 296 -0.42 32.80 16.86
N ILE A 297 -0.38 31.89 15.87
CA ILE A 297 -1.57 31.37 15.17
C ILE A 297 -2.58 30.77 16.17
N HIS A 298 -2.11 30.08 17.20
CA HIS A 298 -2.97 29.40 18.15
C HIS A 298 -3.75 30.40 19.04
N LEU A 299 -3.11 31.49 19.49
CA LEU A 299 -3.77 32.55 20.26
C LEU A 299 -4.78 33.30 19.39
N SER A 300 -4.34 33.67 18.18
CA SER A 300 -5.14 34.38 17.18
C SER A 300 -6.40 33.60 16.74
N SER A 301 -6.36 32.27 16.80
CA SER A 301 -7.48 31.44 16.35
C SER A 301 -8.75 31.63 17.19
N LYS A 302 -8.61 31.86 18.50
CA LYS A 302 -9.74 32.07 19.42
C LYS A 302 -10.40 33.41 19.17
N THR A 303 -9.60 34.47 19.04
CA THR A 303 -10.08 35.83 18.79
C THR A 303 -10.77 35.91 17.42
N LEU A 304 -10.17 35.33 16.37
CA LEU A 304 -10.79 35.25 15.04
C LEU A 304 -12.12 34.48 15.07
N SER A 305 -12.22 33.40 15.85
CA SER A 305 -13.47 32.64 15.96
C SER A 305 -14.57 33.45 16.64
N GLN A 306 -14.24 34.21 17.69
CA GLN A 306 -15.19 35.11 18.35
C GLN A 306 -15.61 36.26 17.44
N LEU A 307 -14.66 36.91 16.76
CA LEU A 307 -14.95 37.96 15.77
C LEU A 307 -15.87 37.44 14.67
N TRP A 308 -15.64 36.24 14.17
CA TRP A 308 -16.50 35.61 13.16
C TRP A 308 -17.90 35.31 13.67
N LYS A 309 -18.04 34.82 14.91
CA LYS A 309 -19.35 34.57 15.52
C LYS A 309 -20.15 35.87 15.68
N ASN A 310 -19.48 36.94 16.10
CA ASN A 310 -20.08 38.25 16.34
C ASN A 310 -20.34 39.05 15.05
N LEU A 311 -19.82 38.60 13.90
CA LEU A 311 -20.03 39.25 12.62
C LEU A 311 -21.51 39.13 12.19
N PRO A 312 -22.17 40.21 11.74
CA PRO A 312 -23.52 40.12 11.22
C PRO A 312 -23.58 39.30 9.92
N GLU A 313 -24.73 38.69 9.67
CA GLU A 313 -24.90 37.72 8.57
C GLU A 313 -24.75 38.37 7.19
N SER A 314 -25.09 39.66 7.08
CA SER A 314 -24.86 40.48 5.89
C SER A 314 -23.37 40.60 5.54
N GLU A 315 -22.48 40.70 6.54
CA GLU A 315 -21.04 40.73 6.33
C GLU A 315 -20.48 39.34 6.05
N LYS A 316 -20.97 38.30 6.74
CA LYS A 316 -20.57 36.91 6.46
C LYS A 316 -20.86 36.53 5.01
N LEU A 317 -21.95 37.06 4.43
CA LEU A 317 -22.32 36.81 3.04
C LEU A 317 -21.24 37.29 2.04
N LYS A 318 -20.56 38.40 2.34
CA LYS A 318 -19.46 38.94 1.49
C LYS A 318 -18.31 37.93 1.33
N TYR A 319 -18.06 37.11 2.34
CA TYR A 319 -17.03 36.09 2.33
C TYR A 319 -17.48 34.77 1.67
N LYS A 320 -18.79 34.62 1.40
CA LYS A 320 -19.37 33.44 0.75
C LYS A 320 -19.33 33.57 -0.77
N THR A 321 -19.52 34.79 -1.26
CA THR A 321 -19.55 35.13 -2.69
C THR A 321 -18.21 35.56 -3.26
N SER A 322 -17.22 35.89 -2.41
CA SER A 322 -15.86 36.12 -2.89
C SER A 322 -15.36 34.83 -3.53
N GLU A 323 -15.47 34.75 -4.86
CA GLU A 323 -14.84 33.70 -5.64
C GLU A 323 -13.40 33.59 -5.18
N PRO A 324 -12.84 32.37 -5.08
CA PRO A 324 -11.47 32.20 -4.66
C PRO A 324 -10.59 32.96 -5.65
N ASN A 325 -10.17 34.18 -5.29
CA ASN A 325 -9.37 35.09 -6.10
C ASN A 325 -8.41 34.25 -6.94
N SER A 326 -8.74 34.10 -8.22
CA SER A 326 -7.82 33.61 -9.22
C SER A 326 -6.67 34.59 -9.14
N HIS A 327 -5.59 34.20 -8.46
CA HIS A 327 -4.42 35.06 -8.35
C HIS A 327 -4.09 35.55 -9.77
N PRO A 328 -4.13 36.86 -10.05
CA PRO A 328 -3.59 37.40 -11.27
C PRO A 328 -2.06 37.29 -11.14
N ASN A 329 -1.54 36.08 -11.29
CA ASN A 329 -0.14 35.85 -11.56
C ASN A 329 0.06 35.96 -13.08
N THR A 330 -0.28 37.13 -13.62
CA THR A 330 0.20 37.58 -14.92
C THR A 330 1.10 38.75 -14.58
N PRO A 331 2.43 38.61 -14.69
CA PRO A 331 3.29 39.79 -14.72
C PRO A 331 2.94 40.57 -15.99
N GLU A 332 2.55 41.84 -15.83
CA GLU A 332 2.62 42.82 -16.92
C GLU A 332 4.07 43.16 -17.25
#